data_AF-K0YJ95-F1
#
_entry.id   AF-K0YJ95-F1
#
_cell.length_a   1.000
_cell.length_b   1.000
_cell.length_c   1.000
_cell.angle_alpha   90.00
_cell.angle_beta   90.00
_cell.angle_gamma   90.00
#
_symmetry.space_group_name_H-M   'P 1'
#
loop_
_entity.id
_entity.type
_entity.pdbx_description
1 polymer ?
#
loop_
_entity_poly.entity_id
_entity_poly.type
_entity_poly.pdbx_seq_one_letter_code
_entity_poly.pdbx_strand_id
1 'polypeptide(L)'
;MTVGLGVDIVEIARMRRVMERTPSFAAKVFTEAERAYCESKANPTTHYAARFAAKEAVCKALGTGILVDGMRMTDVEVVRNSRGKPTVALHGQAAARAKDQGVLDIPLSLTYTHSVAVANAVAITEASQVERERRRDVKAELAQQFKEMRGMLDDLSSATAHKADEVHGQ
;
A
#
# COMPACT_ATOMS: atom_id res chain seq x y z
N MET A 1 -12.46 3.39 -8.79
CA MET A 1 -11.86 2.09 -8.43
C MET A 1 -10.39 2.18 -8.78
N THR A 2 -9.42 1.77 -7.98
CA THR A 2 -9.35 1.33 -6.58
C THR A 2 -7.85 1.37 -6.32
N VAL A 3 -7.42 1.83 -5.15
CA VAL A 3 -6.03 1.66 -4.72
C VAL A 3 -5.60 0.23 -5.03
N GLY A 4 -4.52 0.07 -5.80
CA GLY A 4 -4.00 -1.25 -6.12
C GLY A 4 -3.45 -1.89 -4.84
N LEU A 5 -3.79 -3.14 -4.56
CA LEU A 5 -3.34 -3.83 -3.36
C LEU A 5 -2.73 -5.17 -3.74
N GLY A 6 -1.60 -5.48 -3.13
CA GLY A 6 -1.00 -6.81 -3.21
C GLY A 6 -0.50 -7.28 -1.87
N VAL A 7 -0.75 -8.55 -1.60
CA VAL A 7 -0.19 -9.30 -0.48
C VAL A 7 0.43 -10.56 -1.04
N ASP A 8 1.58 -10.94 -0.46
CA ASP A 8 2.20 -12.21 -0.76
C ASP A 8 2.90 -12.83 0.44
N ILE A 9 3.00 -14.16 0.44
CA ILE A 9 3.66 -14.95 1.46
C ILE A 9 4.54 -16.02 0.83
N VAL A 10 5.76 -16.14 1.35
CA VAL A 10 6.78 -17.07 0.86
C VAL A 10 7.30 -17.90 2.02
N GLU A 11 7.25 -19.22 1.87
CA GLU A 11 7.95 -20.14 2.78
C GLU A 11 9.48 -20.04 2.56
N ILE A 12 10.21 -19.77 3.63
CA ILE A 12 11.66 -19.62 3.61
C ILE A 12 12.34 -20.94 3.23
N ALA A 13 11.81 -22.07 3.70
CA ALA A 13 12.31 -23.40 3.33
C ALA A 13 12.11 -23.71 1.84
N ARG A 14 11.03 -23.20 1.22
CA ARG A 14 10.81 -23.35 -0.22
C ARG A 14 11.77 -22.46 -1.02
N MET A 15 11.99 -21.22 -0.59
CA MET A 15 12.99 -20.34 -1.20
C MET A 15 14.38 -20.99 -1.18
N ARG A 16 14.79 -21.54 -0.03
CA ARG A 16 16.06 -22.28 0.12
C ARG A 16 16.21 -23.37 -0.93
N ARG A 17 15.23 -24.28 -0.99
CA ARG A 17 15.24 -25.42 -1.92
C ARG A 17 15.33 -24.97 -3.38
N VAL A 18 14.64 -23.89 -3.75
CA VAL A 18 14.69 -23.37 -5.12
C VAL A 18 16.06 -22.80 -5.45
N MET A 19 16.66 -22.03 -4.54
CA MET A 19 17.99 -21.45 -4.73
C MET A 19 19.09 -22.52 -4.81
N GLU A 20 19.03 -23.54 -3.95
CA GLU A 20 19.96 -24.68 -3.97
C GLU A 20 19.83 -25.51 -5.25
N ARG A 21 18.59 -25.80 -5.66
CA ARG A 21 18.31 -26.60 -6.87
C ARG A 21 18.62 -25.84 -8.16
N THR A 22 18.52 -24.51 -8.16
CA THR A 22 18.66 -23.70 -9.37
C THR A 22 19.54 -22.48 -9.07
N PRO A 23 20.87 -22.61 -9.22
CA PRO A 23 21.81 -21.52 -8.92
C PRO A 23 21.56 -20.23 -9.73
N SER A 24 21.03 -20.36 -10.96
CA SER A 24 20.68 -19.21 -11.80
C SER A 24 19.42 -18.46 -11.34
N PHE A 25 18.64 -19.00 -10.41
CA PHE A 25 17.37 -18.42 -9.97
C PHE A 25 17.58 -17.02 -9.39
N ALA A 26 18.56 -16.85 -8.51
CA ALA A 26 18.77 -15.57 -7.85
C ALA A 26 19.09 -14.46 -8.84
N ALA A 27 19.93 -14.72 -9.84
CA ALA A 27 20.29 -13.76 -10.88
C ALA A 27 19.13 -13.39 -11.82
N LYS A 28 18.14 -14.28 -12.01
CA LYS A 28 16.96 -14.02 -12.84
C LYS A 28 15.88 -13.23 -12.11
N VAL A 29 15.87 -13.29 -10.78
CA VAL A 29 14.77 -12.79 -9.95
C VAL A 29 15.12 -11.52 -9.21
N PHE A 30 16.37 -11.39 -8.77
CA PHE A 30 16.84 -10.28 -7.95
C PHE A 30 17.88 -9.46 -8.71
N THR A 31 17.85 -8.14 -8.51
CA THR A 31 18.90 -7.25 -9.03
C THR A 31 20.25 -7.57 -8.38
N GLU A 32 21.34 -7.05 -8.93
CA GLU A 32 22.66 -7.17 -8.30
C GLU A 32 22.68 -6.55 -6.89
N ALA A 33 22.07 -5.37 -6.73
CA ALA A 33 22.01 -4.68 -5.45
C ALA A 33 21.17 -5.45 -4.40
N GLU A 34 20.07 -6.08 -4.82
CA GLU A 34 19.28 -6.93 -3.93
C GLU A 34 20.05 -8.16 -3.48
N ARG A 35 20.78 -8.82 -4.39
CA ARG A 35 21.63 -9.97 -4.06
C ARG A 35 22.72 -9.56 -3.09
N ALA A 36 23.46 -8.50 -3.39
CA ALA A 36 24.50 -7.97 -2.51
C ALA A 36 23.96 -7.67 -1.09
N TYR A 37 22.77 -7.07 -0.98
CA TYR A 37 22.13 -6.88 0.32
C TYR A 37 21.82 -8.21 1.01
N CYS A 38 21.23 -9.17 0.32
CA CYS A 38 20.81 -10.44 0.93
C CYS A 38 22.01 -11.22 1.45
N GLU A 39 23.08 -11.30 0.66
CA GLU A 39 24.32 -11.97 1.05
C GLU A 39 25.03 -11.26 2.22
N SER A 40 24.78 -9.97 2.43
CA SER A 40 25.34 -9.22 3.56
C SER A 40 24.70 -9.58 4.92
N LYS A 41 23.70 -10.46 4.97
CA LYS A 41 22.90 -10.74 6.17
C LYS A 41 23.23 -12.11 6.74
N ALA A 42 23.05 -12.25 8.05
CA ALA A 42 23.28 -13.51 8.75
C ALA A 42 22.43 -14.66 8.23
N ASN A 43 21.24 -14.38 7.68
CA ASN A 43 20.38 -15.36 7.04
C ASN A 43 19.92 -14.88 5.65
N PRO A 44 20.75 -15.06 4.61
CA PRO A 44 20.46 -14.56 3.26
C PRO A 44 19.13 -15.06 2.71
N THR A 45 18.80 -16.34 2.90
CA THR A 45 17.57 -16.96 2.38
C THR A 45 16.31 -16.25 2.89
N THR A 46 16.26 -15.86 4.17
CA THR A 46 15.12 -15.12 4.73
C THR A 46 14.95 -13.77 4.01
N HIS A 47 16.06 -13.09 3.72
CA HIS A 47 16.03 -11.81 3.02
C HIS A 47 15.69 -11.93 1.53
N TYR A 48 16.05 -13.04 0.89
CA TYR A 48 15.57 -13.36 -0.46
C TYR A 48 14.08 -13.67 -0.48
N ALA A 49 13.59 -14.46 0.47
CA ALA A 49 12.16 -14.76 0.59
C ALA A 49 11.32 -13.49 0.79
N ALA A 50 11.76 -12.59 1.67
CA ALA A 50 11.08 -11.31 1.90
C ALA A 50 11.03 -10.43 0.66
N ARG A 51 12.10 -10.40 -0.14
CA ARG A 51 12.13 -9.64 -1.41
C ARG A 51 11.29 -10.28 -2.50
N PHE A 52 11.26 -11.61 -2.53
CA PHE A 52 10.40 -12.32 -3.47
C PHE A 52 8.93 -12.02 -3.20
N ALA A 53 8.51 -12.13 -1.93
CA ALA A 53 7.17 -11.74 -1.50
C ALA A 53 6.87 -10.28 -1.86
N ALA A 54 7.83 -9.37 -1.64
CA ALA A 54 7.69 -7.96 -1.99
C ALA A 54 7.45 -7.76 -3.49
N LYS A 55 8.24 -8.41 -4.35
CA LYS A 55 8.09 -8.32 -5.80
C LYS A 55 6.71 -8.83 -6.24
N GLU A 56 6.27 -9.97 -5.73
CA GLU A 56 4.94 -10.49 -6.02
C GLU A 56 3.82 -9.55 -5.55
N ALA A 57 3.93 -9.03 -4.33
CA ALA A 57 2.97 -8.08 -3.79
C ALA A 57 2.90 -6.80 -4.64
N VAL A 58 4.03 -6.27 -5.10
CA VAL A 58 4.06 -5.10 -5.98
C VAL A 58 3.44 -5.42 -7.34
N CYS A 59 3.78 -6.55 -7.96
CA CYS A 59 3.15 -6.96 -9.23
C CYS A 59 1.62 -7.02 -9.08
N LYS A 60 1.12 -7.66 -8.02
CA LYS A 60 -0.32 -7.75 -7.69
C LYS A 60 -0.94 -6.35 -7.52
N ALA A 61 -0.26 -5.45 -6.81
CA ALA A 61 -0.72 -4.08 -6.62
C ALA A 61 -0.81 -3.29 -7.94
N LEU A 62 0.08 -3.57 -8.91
CA LEU A 62 0.03 -3.01 -10.26
C LEU A 62 -0.99 -3.71 -11.18
N GLY A 63 -1.84 -4.58 -10.64
CA GLY A 63 -2.84 -5.32 -11.42
C GLY A 63 -2.23 -6.36 -12.37
N THR A 64 -0.97 -6.74 -12.16
CA THR A 64 -0.26 -7.75 -12.94
C THR A 64 0.02 -8.98 -12.09
N GLY A 65 -0.40 -10.16 -12.56
CA GLY A 65 0.22 -11.38 -12.07
C GLY A 65 1.72 -11.39 -12.40
N ILE A 66 2.48 -12.28 -11.75
CA ILE A 66 3.89 -12.52 -12.13
C ILE A 66 3.88 -12.98 -13.59
N LEU A 67 4.69 -12.32 -14.45
CA LEU A 67 4.90 -12.66 -15.88
C LEU A 67 3.85 -12.16 -16.88
N VAL A 68 2.99 -11.21 -16.52
CA VAL A 68 2.12 -10.56 -17.53
C VAL A 68 2.95 -9.56 -18.35
N ASP A 69 2.78 -9.59 -19.68
CA ASP A 69 3.29 -8.60 -20.65
C ASP A 69 4.80 -8.34 -20.67
N GLY A 70 5.60 -9.39 -20.44
CA GLY A 70 7.06 -9.31 -20.56
C GLY A 70 7.76 -8.65 -19.38
N MET A 71 7.03 -8.37 -18.29
CA MET A 71 7.62 -7.86 -17.05
C MET A 71 8.54 -8.91 -16.41
N ARG A 72 9.77 -8.48 -16.10
CA ARG A 72 10.76 -9.31 -15.41
C ARG A 72 10.65 -9.11 -13.90
N MET A 73 11.01 -10.12 -13.12
CA MET A 73 11.07 -9.97 -11.66
C MET A 73 12.11 -8.92 -11.21
N THR A 74 13.12 -8.66 -12.04
CA THR A 74 14.11 -7.59 -11.83
C THR A 74 13.58 -6.20 -12.14
N ASP A 75 12.41 -6.08 -12.79
CA ASP A 75 11.78 -4.78 -13.06
C ASP A 75 11.16 -4.18 -11.78
N VAL A 76 10.99 -5.00 -10.74
CA VAL A 76 10.59 -4.55 -9.40
C VAL A 76 11.78 -4.75 -8.47
N GLU A 77 12.33 -3.68 -7.93
CA GLU A 77 13.47 -3.74 -7.02
C GLU A 77 13.11 -3.23 -5.62
N VAL A 78 13.45 -4.02 -4.60
CA VAL A 78 13.29 -3.62 -3.20
C VAL A 78 14.56 -2.92 -2.71
N VAL A 79 14.47 -1.60 -2.61
CA VAL A 79 15.55 -0.76 -2.08
C VAL A 79 15.24 -0.33 -0.64
N ARG A 80 16.23 0.26 0.04
CA ARG A 80 16.04 0.87 1.36
C ARG A 80 16.42 2.32 1.31
N ASN A 81 15.62 3.18 1.94
CA ASN A 81 15.98 4.59 2.09
C ASN A 81 17.04 4.78 3.21
N SER A 82 17.47 6.03 3.42
CA SER A 82 18.46 6.41 4.43
C SER A 82 18.08 6.05 5.87
N ARG A 83 16.78 5.87 6.16
CA ARG A 83 16.25 5.43 7.46
C ARG A 83 16.05 3.91 7.54
N GLY A 84 16.47 3.17 6.52
CA GLY A 84 16.33 1.72 6.43
C GLY A 84 14.92 1.25 6.08
N LYS A 85 13.94 2.14 5.82
CA LYS A 85 12.58 1.74 5.41
C LYS A 85 12.64 1.10 4.02
N PRO A 86 12.03 -0.07 3.80
CA PRO A 86 11.95 -0.66 2.46
C PRO A 86 11.06 0.20 1.56
N THR A 87 11.51 0.40 0.33
CA THR A 87 10.81 1.13 -0.73
C THR A 87 10.95 0.38 -2.05
N VAL A 88 10.19 0.77 -3.06
CA VAL A 88 10.18 0.13 -4.38
C VAL A 88 10.82 1.04 -5.40
N ALA A 89 11.74 0.51 -6.19
CA ALA A 89 12.19 1.11 -7.44
C ALA A 89 11.64 0.25 -8.59
N LEU A 90 10.98 0.90 -9.55
CA LEU A 90 10.44 0.23 -10.73
C LEU A 90 11.30 0.54 -11.95
N HIS A 91 11.52 -0.47 -12.77
CA HIS A 91 12.29 -0.42 -14.01
C HIS A 91 11.47 -1.03 -15.15
N GLY A 92 11.95 -0.89 -16.39
CA GLY A 92 11.41 -1.61 -17.55
C GLY A 92 9.88 -1.55 -17.67
N GLN A 93 9.26 -2.71 -17.86
CA GLN A 93 7.81 -2.80 -18.06
C GLN A 93 7.00 -2.49 -16.81
N ALA A 94 7.55 -2.72 -15.61
CA ALA A 94 6.89 -2.35 -14.36
C ALA A 94 6.77 -0.83 -14.23
N ALA A 95 7.83 -0.09 -14.59
CA ALA A 95 7.82 1.37 -14.60
C ALA A 95 6.84 1.93 -15.64
N ALA A 96 6.83 1.37 -16.86
CA ALA A 96 5.90 1.77 -17.91
C ALA A 96 4.44 1.59 -17.47
N ARG A 97 4.09 0.42 -16.91
CA ARG A 97 2.74 0.16 -16.41
C ARG A 97 2.34 1.06 -15.24
N ALA A 98 3.25 1.28 -14.29
CA ALA A 98 2.99 2.18 -13.17
C ALA A 98 2.68 3.60 -13.66
N LYS A 99 3.43 4.07 -14.68
CA LYS A 99 3.17 5.35 -15.34
C LYS A 99 1.80 5.39 -16.03
N ASP A 100 1.46 4.37 -16.81
CA ASP A 100 0.17 4.29 -17.52
C ASP A 100 -1.03 4.26 -16.57
N GLN A 101 -0.85 3.69 -15.37
CA GLN A 101 -1.87 3.67 -14.31
C GLN A 101 -1.87 4.93 -13.43
N GLY A 102 -0.97 5.89 -13.67
CA GLY A 102 -0.83 7.09 -12.86
C GLY A 102 -0.41 6.80 -11.41
N VAL A 103 0.43 5.78 -11.19
CA VAL A 103 0.96 5.44 -9.86
C VAL A 103 1.96 6.50 -9.41
N LEU A 104 1.73 7.05 -8.22
CA LEU A 104 2.54 8.08 -7.57
C LEU A 104 3.50 7.51 -6.53
N ASP A 105 3.07 6.48 -5.79
CA ASP A 105 3.88 5.83 -4.77
C ASP A 105 3.42 4.38 -4.56
N ILE A 106 4.34 3.54 -4.09
CA ILE A 106 4.07 2.16 -3.68
C ILE A 106 4.57 1.92 -2.25
N PRO A 107 3.79 2.29 -1.22
CA PRO A 107 4.10 1.90 0.15
C PRO A 107 4.25 0.38 0.27
N LEU A 108 5.41 -0.04 0.77
CA LEU A 108 5.77 -1.43 0.97
C LEU A 108 6.02 -1.70 2.46
N SER A 109 5.48 -2.81 2.96
CA SER A 109 5.74 -3.33 4.30
C SER A 109 6.15 -4.79 4.22
N LEU A 110 7.17 -5.17 4.99
CA LEU A 110 7.75 -6.50 5.01
C LEU A 110 7.81 -7.01 6.44
N THR A 111 7.48 -8.29 6.63
CA THR A 111 7.69 -8.98 7.91
C THR A 111 8.09 -10.43 7.64
N TYR A 112 8.77 -11.08 8.58
CA TYR A 112 9.12 -12.48 8.46
C TYR A 112 9.31 -13.12 9.83
N THR A 113 9.12 -14.43 9.87
CA THR A 113 9.50 -15.30 10.97
C THR A 113 10.68 -16.17 10.54
N HIS A 114 10.96 -17.25 11.27
CA HIS A 114 11.91 -18.27 10.84
C HIS A 114 11.37 -19.14 9.68
N SER A 115 10.05 -19.19 9.47
CA SER A 115 9.40 -20.10 8.51
C SER A 115 8.84 -19.39 7.27
N VAL A 116 8.32 -18.17 7.43
CA VAL A 116 7.64 -17.44 6.36
C VAL A 116 8.08 -15.99 6.28
N ALA A 117 8.03 -15.42 5.07
CA ALA A 117 8.16 -14.00 4.82
C ALA A 117 6.88 -13.48 4.14
N VAL A 118 6.41 -12.31 4.54
CA VAL A 118 5.17 -11.69 4.08
C VAL A 118 5.46 -10.27 3.62
N ALA A 119 4.81 -9.86 2.54
CA ALA A 119 4.86 -8.50 2.04
C ALA A 119 3.48 -7.96 1.71
N ASN A 120 3.28 -6.67 2.00
CA ASN A 120 2.11 -5.90 1.60
C ASN A 120 2.56 -4.69 0.77
N ALA A 121 1.95 -4.49 -0.39
CA ALA A 121 2.19 -3.37 -1.27
C ALA A 121 0.88 -2.68 -1.64
N VAL A 122 0.91 -1.35 -1.70
CA VAL A 122 -0.25 -0.51 -2.01
C VAL A 122 0.14 0.43 -3.14
N ALA A 123 -0.55 0.42 -4.28
CA ALA A 123 -0.33 1.37 -5.36
C ALA A 123 -1.24 2.59 -5.17
N ILE A 124 -0.63 3.71 -4.82
CA ILE A 124 -1.30 5.01 -4.71
C ILE A 124 -1.27 5.64 -6.09
N THR A 125 -2.44 5.90 -6.68
CA THR A 125 -2.57 6.54 -8.00
C THR A 125 -3.11 7.96 -7.89
N GLU A 126 -2.90 8.78 -8.92
CA GLU A 126 -3.50 10.11 -9.07
C GLU A 126 -5.02 10.06 -8.86
N ALA A 127 -5.70 9.15 -9.55
CA ALA A 127 -7.14 8.95 -9.42
C ALA A 127 -7.57 8.59 -7.99
N SER A 128 -6.76 7.82 -7.25
CA SER A 128 -7.04 7.47 -5.86
C SER A 128 -6.90 8.66 -4.90
N GLN A 129 -5.99 9.59 -5.17
CA GLN A 129 -5.82 10.81 -4.38
C GLN A 129 -6.98 11.77 -4.59
N VAL A 130 -7.36 12.02 -5.86
CA VAL A 130 -8.52 12.87 -6.19
C VAL A 130 -9.79 12.36 -5.51
N GLU A 131 -10.05 11.06 -5.55
CA GLU A 131 -11.23 10.49 -4.88
C GLU A 131 -11.14 10.58 -3.35
N ARG A 132 -9.95 10.48 -2.76
CA ARG A 132 -9.75 10.65 -1.32
C ARG A 132 -10.03 12.09 -0.87
N GLU A 133 -9.55 13.07 -1.63
CA GLU A 133 -9.80 14.50 -1.39
C GLU A 133 -11.29 14.80 -1.52
N ARG A 134 -11.93 14.39 -2.63
CA ARG A 134 -13.37 14.55 -2.83
C ARG A 134 -14.20 13.97 -1.69
N ARG A 135 -13.86 12.76 -1.21
CA ARG A 135 -14.53 12.13 -0.05
C ARG A 135 -14.32 12.91 1.24
N ARG A 136 -13.15 13.52 1.42
CA ARG A 136 -12.84 14.35 2.59
C ARG A 136 -13.69 15.62 2.59
N ASP A 137 -13.82 16.26 1.44
CA ASP A 137 -14.61 17.49 1.29
C ASP A 137 -16.09 17.22 1.54
N VAL A 138 -16.66 16.18 0.92
CA VAL A 138 -18.05 15.75 1.19
C VAL A 138 -18.29 15.45 2.66
N LYS A 139 -17.34 14.78 3.33
CA LYS A 139 -17.45 14.49 4.77
C LYS A 139 -17.40 15.77 5.61
N ALA A 140 -16.57 16.75 5.24
CA ALA A 140 -16.47 18.02 5.92
C ALA A 140 -17.76 18.86 5.75
N GLU A 141 -18.31 18.91 4.54
CA GLU A 141 -19.59 19.58 4.24
C GLU A 141 -20.74 18.98 5.04
N LEU A 142 -20.88 17.65 5.05
CA LEU A 142 -21.90 16.97 5.85
C LEU A 142 -21.74 17.28 7.34
N ALA A 143 -20.52 17.22 7.87
CA ALA A 143 -20.26 17.55 9.28
C ALA A 143 -20.66 18.99 9.61
N GLN A 144 -20.43 19.94 8.70
CA GLN A 144 -20.82 21.33 8.86
C GLN A 144 -22.35 21.50 8.82
N GLN A 145 -23.04 20.87 7.86
CA GLN A 145 -24.51 20.88 7.78
C GLN A 145 -25.17 20.29 9.04
N PHE A 146 -24.64 19.18 9.57
CA PHE A 146 -25.15 18.60 10.83
C PHE A 146 -24.95 19.54 12.02
N LYS A 147 -23.83 20.27 12.06
CA LYS A 147 -23.56 21.26 13.11
C LYS A 147 -24.54 22.43 13.04
N GLU A 148 -24.82 22.94 11.85
CA GLU A 148 -25.78 24.03 11.61
C GLU A 148 -27.22 23.61 11.97
N MET A 149 -27.66 22.45 11.49
CA MET A 149 -28.99 21.91 11.79
C MET A 149 -29.20 21.71 13.30
N ARG A 150 -28.17 21.26 14.02
CA ARG A 150 -28.22 21.11 15.47
C ARG A 150 -28.38 22.47 16.17
N GLY A 151 -27.64 23.49 15.74
CA GLY A 151 -27.79 24.85 16.27
C GLY A 151 -29.21 25.39 16.06
N MET A 152 -29.79 25.20 14.87
CA MET A 152 -31.17 25.63 14.60
C MET A 152 -32.20 24.93 15.50
N LEU A 153 -32.02 23.62 15.76
CA LEU A 153 -32.89 22.87 16.67
C LEU A 153 -32.77 23.36 18.12
N ASP A 154 -31.55 23.66 18.56
CA ASP A 154 -31.29 24.22 19.89
C ASP A 154 -31.99 25.60 20.03
N ASP A 155 -31.87 26.47 19.03
CA ASP A 155 -32.55 27.78 18.99
C ASP A 155 -34.08 27.65 19.02
N LEU A 156 -34.66 26.74 18.22
CA LEU A 156 -36.09 26.46 18.21
C LEU A 156 -36.60 25.99 19.57
N SER A 157 -35.86 25.11 20.24
CA SER A 157 -36.21 24.62 21.58
C SER A 157 -36.21 25.74 22.62
N SER A 158 -35.25 26.67 22.53
CA SER A 158 -35.18 27.85 23.42
C SER A 158 -36.33 28.83 23.18
N ALA A 159 -36.73 29.05 21.92
CA ALA A 159 -37.83 29.92 21.56
C ALA A 159 -39.20 29.36 22.00
N THR A 160 -39.37 28.02 21.98
CA THR A 160 -40.57 27.36 22.51
C THR A 160 -40.65 27.40 24.04
N ALA A 161 -39.50 27.32 24.73
CA ALA A 161 -39.45 27.44 26.20
C ALA A 161 -39.83 28.87 26.65
N HIS A 162 -39.31 29.90 25.97
CA HIS A 162 -39.65 31.29 26.30
C HIS A 162 -41.12 31.65 26.06
N LYS A 163 -41.77 31.10 25.02
CA LYS A 163 -43.20 31.30 24.78
C LYS A 163 -44.10 30.58 25.79
N ALA A 164 -43.65 29.46 26.36
CA ALA A 164 -44.40 28.74 27.39
C ALA A 164 -44.43 29.51 28.72
N ASP A 165 -43.32 30.17 29.08
CA ASP A 165 -43.21 30.99 30.29
C ASP A 165 -44.01 32.30 30.18
N GLU A 166 -44.15 32.90 28.99
CA GLU A 166 -44.98 34.10 28.79
C GLU A 166 -46.50 33.82 28.86
N VAL A 167 -46.95 32.60 28.54
CA VAL A 167 -48.38 32.24 28.53
C VAL A 167 -48.91 31.88 29.93
N HIS A 168 -48.05 31.51 30.88
CA HIS A 168 -48.44 31.24 32.27
C HIS A 168 -48.28 32.47 33.20
N GLY A 169 -47.90 33.63 32.66
CA GLY A 169 -47.68 34.87 33.40
C GLY A 169 -48.82 35.90 33.36
N GLN A 170 -50.00 35.56 32.84
CA GLN A 170 -51.20 36.41 32.87
C GLN A 170 -52.31 35.83 33.73
#